data_AF-A0A968J783-F1
#
_entry.id   AF-A0A968J783-F1
#
_cell.length_a   1.000
_cell.length_b   1.000
_cell.length_c   1.000
_cell.angle_alpha   90.00
_cell.angle_beta   90.00
_cell.angle_gamma   90.00
#
_symmetry.space_group_name_H-M   'P 1'
#
loop_
_entity.id
_entity.type
_entity.pdbx_description
1 polymer ?
#
loop_
_entity_poly.entity_id
_entity_poly.type
_entity_poly.pdbx_seq_one_letter_code
_entity_poly.pdbx_strand_id
1 'polypeptide(L)'
;MTSKFVRFLVFGIIGIWNTLFDLGLFWSGMTILSKIGIKETQKLAPIANIFSFLTSNIVSYYLNSNFTWKDSSNSKGFLPYLIVTLISLAVSTILISFFTKPKYFDIFQKSYKTFSINQKQYALIIKLLTVGISLFINFFGYQTFVF
;
A
#
# COMPACT_ATOMS: atom_id res chain seq x y z
N MET A 1 7.81 -17.66 20.92
CA MET A 1 6.70 -17.11 20.13
C MET A 1 6.78 -15.59 20.11
N THR A 2 6.95 -14.98 18.94
CA THR A 2 6.91 -13.51 18.83
C THR A 2 5.50 -13.00 19.17
N SER A 3 5.38 -11.99 20.05
CA SER A 3 4.07 -11.44 20.41
C SER A 3 3.38 -10.80 19.19
N LYS A 4 2.04 -10.78 19.17
CA LYS A 4 1.27 -10.18 18.07
C LYS A 4 1.66 -8.71 17.83
N PHE A 5 1.95 -7.99 18.90
CA PHE A 5 2.40 -6.60 18.83
C PHE A 5 3.75 -6.46 18.11
N VAL A 6 4.74 -7.30 18.44
CA VAL A 6 6.04 -7.27 17.76
C VAL A 6 5.89 -7.65 16.29
N ARG A 7 5.04 -8.62 15.95
CA ARG A 7 4.73 -8.94 14.55
C ARG A 7 4.14 -7.73 13.81
N PHE A 8 3.22 -7.00 14.44
CA PHE A 8 2.64 -5.79 13.86
C PHE A 8 3.68 -4.68 13.62
N LEU A 9 4.62 -4.48 14.55
CA LEU A 9 5.71 -3.51 14.37
C LEU A 9 6.66 -3.90 13.23
N VAL A 10 7.09 -5.17 13.18
CA VAL A 10 7.96 -5.68 12.11
C VAL A 10 7.24 -5.58 10.75
N PHE A 11 5.95 -5.93 10.71
CA PHE A 11 5.10 -5.76 9.54
C PHE A 11 5.06 -4.31 9.07
N GLY A 12 4.86 -3.35 9.98
CA GLY A 12 4.86 -1.93 9.67
C GLY A 12 6.20 -1.45 9.10
N ILE A 13 7.32 -1.87 9.68
CA ILE A 13 8.67 -1.53 9.19
C ILE A 13 8.89 -2.09 7.78
N ILE A 14 8.54 -3.36 7.54
CA ILE A 14 8.61 -3.97 6.21
C ILE A 14 7.70 -3.23 5.23
N GLY A 15 6.52 -2.80 5.65
CA GLY A 15 5.61 -1.98 4.84
C GLY A 15 6.25 -0.66 4.38
N ILE A 16 6.86 0.09 5.30
CA ILE A 16 7.58 1.34 4.99
C ILE A 16 8.73 1.06 4.01
N TRP A 17 9.56 0.06 4.31
CA TRP A 17 10.67 -0.34 3.43
C TRP A 17 10.16 -0.73 2.04
N ASN A 18 9.06 -1.49 1.97
CA ASN A 18 8.48 -1.93 0.71
C ASN A 18 7.97 -0.77 -0.14
N THR A 19 7.37 0.26 0.47
CA THR A 19 6.97 1.47 -0.25
C THR A 19 8.18 2.20 -0.83
N LEU A 20 9.27 2.33 -0.06
CA LEU A 20 10.51 2.96 -0.57
C LEU A 20 11.13 2.14 -1.71
N PHE A 21 11.12 0.81 -1.58
CA PHE A 21 11.63 -0.10 -2.59
C PHE A 21 10.80 -0.05 -3.89
N ASP A 22 9.47 -0.06 -3.78
CA ASP A 22 8.55 0.09 -4.92
C ASP A 22 8.78 1.42 -5.65
N LEU A 23 8.87 2.53 -4.91
CA LEU A 23 9.20 3.84 -5.49
C LEU A 23 10.55 3.81 -6.22
N GLY A 24 11.58 3.24 -5.60
CA GLY A 24 12.90 3.08 -6.21
C GLY A 24 12.85 2.29 -7.52
N LEU A 25 12.10 1.18 -7.54
CA LEU A 25 11.90 0.36 -8.74
C LEU A 25 11.13 1.12 -9.82
N PHE A 26 10.08 1.87 -9.45
CA PHE A 26 9.31 2.68 -10.38
C PHE A 26 10.19 3.72 -11.07
N TRP A 27 10.95 4.52 -10.30
CA TRP A 27 11.84 5.55 -10.87
C TRP A 27 12.96 4.96 -11.72
N SER A 28 13.52 3.83 -11.29
CA SER A 28 14.54 3.10 -12.06
C SER A 28 13.95 2.58 -13.37
N GLY A 29 12.76 1.97 -13.33
CA GLY A 29 12.04 1.47 -14.50
C GLY A 29 11.70 2.59 -15.48
N MET A 30 11.17 3.72 -14.99
CA MET A 30 10.92 4.92 -15.80
C MET A 30 12.19 5.42 -16.48
N THR A 31 13.32 5.45 -15.75
CA THR A 31 14.61 5.89 -16.29
C THR A 31 15.11 4.93 -17.38
N ILE A 32 15.08 3.61 -17.12
CA ILE A 32 15.52 2.59 -18.08
C ILE A 32 14.65 2.66 -19.34
N LEU A 33 13.32 2.61 -19.20
CA LEU A 33 12.38 2.61 -20.32
C LEU A 33 12.47 3.89 -21.17
N SER A 34 12.76 5.04 -20.55
CA SER A 34 12.99 6.29 -21.29
C SER A 34 14.27 6.26 -22.15
N LYS A 35 15.32 5.58 -21.68
CA LYS A 35 16.61 5.44 -22.40
C LYS A 35 16.53 4.52 -23.61
N ILE A 36 15.63 3.53 -23.60
CA ILE A 36 15.38 2.61 -24.72
C ILE A 36 14.43 3.17 -25.79
N GLY A 37 14.12 4.48 -25.73
CA GLY A 37 13.45 5.19 -26.83
C GLY A 37 11.93 5.26 -26.74
N ILE A 38 11.32 4.76 -25.66
CA ILE A 38 9.87 4.93 -25.42
C ILE A 38 9.63 6.33 -24.85
N LYS A 39 9.31 7.29 -25.73
CA LYS A 39 9.14 8.71 -25.37
C LYS A 39 7.74 9.06 -24.82
N GLU A 40 6.75 8.19 -25.02
CA GLU A 40 5.41 8.42 -24.49
C GLU A 40 5.34 8.04 -22.99
N THR A 41 5.52 9.04 -22.13
CA THR A 41 5.37 8.92 -20.66
C THR A 41 4.03 8.30 -20.25
N GLN A 42 2.96 8.51 -21.03
CA GLN A 42 1.64 7.94 -20.77
C GLN A 42 1.57 6.40 -20.95
N LYS A 43 2.41 5.83 -21.82
CA LYS A 43 2.53 4.37 -22.00
C LYS A 43 3.55 3.74 -21.05
N LEU A 44 4.56 4.52 -20.64
CA LEU A 44 5.66 4.08 -19.77
C LEU A 44 5.20 3.81 -18.33
N ALA A 45 4.45 4.76 -17.77
CA ALA A 45 4.13 4.79 -16.34
C ALA A 45 3.33 3.56 -15.87
N PRO A 46 2.30 3.07 -16.61
CA PRO A 46 1.59 1.86 -16.21
C PRO A 46 2.50 0.63 -16.18
N ILE A 47 3.40 0.48 -17.16
CA ILE A 47 4.32 -0.66 -17.25
C ILE A 47 5.31 -0.65 -16.08
N ALA A 48 5.94 0.50 -15.84
CA ALA A 48 6.87 0.67 -14.73
C ALA A 48 6.19 0.41 -13.38
N ASN A 49 4.95 0.87 -13.22
CA ASN A 49 4.16 0.69 -12.00
C ASN A 49 3.74 -0.77 -11.77
N ILE A 50 3.32 -1.49 -12.82
CA ILE A 50 2.99 -2.92 -12.71
C ILE A 50 4.24 -3.72 -12.30
N PHE A 51 5.38 -3.43 -12.96
CA PHE A 51 6.63 -4.11 -12.66
C PHE A 51 7.12 -3.84 -11.23
N SER A 52 7.11 -2.56 -10.81
CA SER A 52 7.52 -2.19 -9.46
C SER A 52 6.59 -2.82 -8.41
N PHE A 53 5.28 -2.76 -8.64
CA PHE A 53 4.27 -3.32 -7.73
C PHE A 53 4.44 -4.82 -7.55
N LEU A 54 4.59 -5.60 -8.64
CA LEU A 54 4.75 -7.05 -8.53
C LEU A 54 6.05 -7.42 -7.82
N THR A 55 7.15 -6.77 -8.22
CA THR A 55 8.48 -7.07 -7.65
C THR A 55 8.55 -6.70 -6.17
N SER A 56 8.03 -5.53 -5.79
CA SER A 56 7.98 -5.12 -4.39
C SER A 56 7.12 -6.07 -3.56
N ASN A 57 5.95 -6.49 -4.07
CA ASN A 57 5.11 -7.46 -3.36
C ASN A 57 5.77 -8.83 -3.19
N ILE A 58 6.52 -9.32 -4.18
CA ILE A 58 7.30 -10.56 -4.05
C ILE A 58 8.32 -10.42 -2.92
N VAL A 59 9.10 -9.32 -2.91
CA VAL A 59 10.11 -9.10 -1.87
C VAL A 59 9.45 -8.93 -0.49
N SER A 60 8.38 -8.17 -0.40
CA SER A 60 7.60 -8.00 0.83
C SER A 60 7.07 -9.33 1.36
N TYR A 61 6.59 -10.22 0.49
CA TYR A 61 6.17 -11.56 0.88
C TYR A 61 7.34 -12.36 1.49
N TYR A 62 8.51 -12.36 0.85
CA TYR A 62 9.70 -13.04 1.37
C TYR A 62 10.14 -12.45 2.72
N LEU A 63 10.18 -11.13 2.86
CA LEU A 63 10.53 -10.48 4.12
C LEU A 63 9.52 -10.84 5.21
N ASN A 64 8.23 -10.78 4.92
CA ASN A 64 7.20 -11.10 5.89
C ASN A 64 7.20 -12.57 6.31
N SER A 65 7.45 -13.49 5.38
CA SER A 65 7.60 -14.91 5.69
C SER A 65 8.79 -15.16 6.63
N ASN A 66 9.94 -14.52 6.37
CA ASN A 66 11.17 -14.76 7.13
C ASN A 66 11.28 -13.97 8.45
N PHE A 67 10.63 -12.81 8.56
CA PHE A 67 10.77 -11.92 9.71
C PHE A 67 9.49 -11.79 10.55
N THR A 68 8.35 -11.55 9.91
CA THR A 68 7.07 -11.30 10.61
C THR A 68 6.41 -12.60 11.06
N TRP A 69 6.32 -13.58 10.17
CA TRP A 69 5.64 -14.86 10.39
C TRP A 69 6.59 -16.06 10.33
N LYS A 70 7.84 -15.87 10.76
CA LYS A 70 8.90 -16.89 10.74
C LYS A 70 8.53 -18.22 11.42
N ASP A 71 7.62 -18.17 12.40
CA ASP A 71 7.16 -19.34 13.15
C ASP A 71 5.95 -20.03 12.51
N SER A 72 5.44 -19.54 11.37
CA SER A 72 4.35 -20.18 10.65
C SER A 72 4.86 -21.36 9.85
N SER A 73 4.42 -22.57 10.21
CA SER A 73 4.77 -23.79 9.49
C SER A 73 4.03 -23.94 8.15
N ASN A 74 2.96 -23.18 7.93
CA ASN A 74 1.97 -23.43 6.87
C ASN A 74 1.73 -22.19 6.00
N SER A 75 2.78 -21.66 5.38
CA SER A 75 2.59 -20.63 4.36
C SER A 75 1.84 -21.18 3.15
N LYS A 76 0.70 -20.57 2.80
CA LYS A 76 -0.12 -20.96 1.63
C LYS A 76 0.43 -20.41 0.31
N GLY A 77 1.62 -19.81 0.32
CA GLY A 77 2.30 -19.29 -0.86
C GLY A 77 2.01 -17.81 -1.17
N PHE A 78 2.60 -17.34 -2.28
CA PHE A 78 2.53 -15.95 -2.72
C PHE A 78 1.16 -15.54 -3.26
N LEU A 79 0.40 -16.45 -3.86
CA LEU A 79 -0.88 -16.09 -4.51
C LEU A 79 -1.93 -15.58 -3.50
N PRO A 80 -2.18 -16.23 -2.35
CA PRO A 80 -3.05 -15.68 -1.31
C PRO A 80 -2.58 -14.33 -0.77
N TYR A 81 -1.26 -14.12 -0.66
CA TYR A 81 -0.67 -12.84 -0.26
C TYR A 81 -1.01 -11.73 -1.27
N LEU A 82 -0.84 -12.02 -2.56
CA LEU A 82 -1.16 -11.08 -3.63
C LEU A 82 -2.66 -10.73 -3.64
N ILE A 83 -3.54 -11.72 -3.44
CA ILE A 83 -5.00 -11.49 -3.39
C ILE A 83 -5.36 -10.54 -2.24
N VAL A 84 -4.85 -10.79 -1.03
CA VAL A 84 -5.11 -9.91 0.13
C VAL A 84 -4.58 -8.50 -0.15
N THR A 85 -3.40 -8.38 -0.75
CA THR A 85 -2.82 -7.08 -1.15
C THR A 85 -3.74 -6.34 -2.12
N LEU A 86 -4.24 -7.03 -3.15
CA LEU A 86 -5.10 -6.44 -4.18
C LEU A 86 -6.46 -6.01 -3.60
N ILE A 87 -7.03 -6.81 -2.70
CA ILE A 87 -8.26 -6.44 -1.97
C ILE A 87 -8.02 -5.16 -1.16
N SER A 88 -6.93 -5.12 -0.39
CA SER A 88 -6.57 -3.93 0.40
C SER A 88 -6.34 -2.69 -0.48
N LEU A 89 -5.71 -2.86 -1.64
CA LEU A 89 -5.53 -1.80 -2.63
C LEU A 89 -6.86 -1.31 -3.21
N ALA A 90 -7.75 -2.24 -3.58
CA ALA A 90 -9.07 -1.91 -4.12
C ALA A 90 -9.91 -1.14 -3.08
N VAL A 91 -9.96 -1.63 -1.84
CA VAL A 91 -10.64 -0.95 -0.72
C VAL A 91 -10.06 0.45 -0.53
N SER A 92 -8.73 0.57 -0.48
CA SER A 92 -8.05 1.87 -0.30
C SER A 92 -8.38 2.84 -1.43
N THR A 93 -8.40 2.36 -2.67
CA THR A 93 -8.72 3.16 -3.86
C THR A 93 -10.16 3.66 -3.82
N ILE A 94 -11.10 2.79 -3.44
CA ILE A 94 -12.52 3.14 -3.30
C ILE A 94 -12.69 4.18 -2.20
N LEU A 95 -12.09 3.97 -1.02
CA LEU A 95 -12.19 4.89 0.11
C LEU A 95 -11.65 6.28 -0.26
N ILE A 96 -10.45 6.35 -0.84
CA ILE A 96 -9.87 7.62 -1.27
C ILE A 96 -10.78 8.28 -2.31
N SER A 97 -11.12 7.58 -3.39
CA SER A 97 -11.95 8.11 -4.48
C SER A 97 -13.31 8.62 -4.00
N PHE A 98 -13.90 7.96 -3.01
CA PHE A 98 -15.18 8.34 -2.44
C PHE A 98 -15.05 9.54 -1.50
N PHE A 99 -14.17 9.46 -0.49
CA PHE A 99 -14.08 10.45 0.58
C PHE A 99 -13.35 11.73 0.18
N THR A 100 -12.55 11.74 -0.89
CA THR A 100 -11.91 12.97 -1.39
C THR A 100 -12.81 13.83 -2.29
N LYS A 101 -14.05 13.41 -2.56
CA LYS A 101 -14.98 14.21 -3.38
C LYS A 101 -15.34 15.53 -2.66
N PRO A 102 -15.55 16.64 -3.41
CA PRO A 102 -15.85 17.96 -2.83
C PRO A 102 -17.03 17.94 -1.85
N LYS A 103 -18.09 17.18 -2.16
CA LYS A 103 -19.27 17.02 -1.30
C LYS A 103 -18.91 16.59 0.13
N TYR A 104 -17.96 15.68 0.31
CA TYR A 104 -17.56 15.21 1.65
C TYR A 104 -16.66 16.21 2.37
N PHE A 105 -15.86 16.97 1.63
CA PHE A 105 -15.12 18.11 2.18
C PHE A 105 -16.06 19.20 2.71
N ASP A 106 -17.12 19.52 1.96
CA ASP A 106 -18.11 20.53 2.38
C ASP A 106 -18.86 20.08 3.64
N ILE A 107 -19.21 18.79 3.73
CA ILE A 107 -19.82 18.21 4.94
C ILE A 107 -18.84 18.31 6.11
N PHE A 108 -17.57 17.97 5.91
CA PHE A 108 -16.55 18.05 6.95
C PHE A 108 -16.38 19.48 7.47
N GLN A 109 -16.23 20.47 6.58
CA GLN A 109 -16.08 21.87 7.00
C GLN A 109 -17.32 22.41 7.73
N LYS A 110 -18.53 22.01 7.32
CA LYS A 110 -19.77 22.40 8.01
C LYS A 110 -19.86 21.83 9.42
N SER A 111 -19.41 20.58 9.61
CA SER A 111 -19.43 19.89 10.91
C SER A 111 -18.31 20.36 11.84
N TYR A 112 -17.13 20.69 11.30
CA TYR A 112 -15.95 21.09 12.06
C TYR A 112 -15.54 22.53 11.77
N LYS A 113 -16.45 23.48 12.04
CA LYS A 113 -16.24 24.93 11.80
C LYS A 113 -14.97 25.48 12.45
N THR A 114 -14.48 24.86 13.52
CA THR A 114 -13.26 25.25 14.24
C THR A 114 -11.97 24.87 13.50
N PHE A 115 -12.01 23.86 12.62
CA PHE A 115 -10.85 23.41 11.86
C PHE A 115 -10.86 24.00 10.44
N SER A 116 -10.18 25.13 10.26
CA SER A 116 -9.95 25.72 8.94
C SER A 116 -8.86 24.95 8.20
N ILE A 117 -9.23 23.79 7.65
CA ILE A 117 -8.36 23.00 6.76
C ILE A 117 -8.76 23.21 5.31
N ASN A 118 -7.77 23.27 4.43
CA ASN A 118 -8.01 23.31 2.99
C ASN A 118 -8.28 21.91 2.41
N GLN A 119 -8.78 21.86 1.18
CA GLN A 119 -9.15 20.60 0.52
C GLN A 119 -7.95 19.63 0.36
N LYS A 120 -6.73 20.16 0.17
CA LYS A 120 -5.52 19.34 0.05
C LYS A 120 -5.17 18.66 1.38
N GLN A 121 -5.25 19.39 2.48
CA GLN A 121 -5.03 18.87 3.83
C GLN A 121 -6.07 17.82 4.20
N TYR A 122 -7.34 18.07 3.88
CA TYR A 122 -8.41 17.08 4.06
C TYR A 122 -8.12 15.80 3.25
N ALA A 123 -7.75 15.92 1.98
CA ALA A 123 -7.40 14.76 1.16
C ALA A 123 -6.19 13.99 1.72
N LEU A 124 -5.21 14.68 2.29
CA LEU A 124 -4.07 14.04 2.97
C LEU A 124 -4.52 13.24 4.20
N ILE A 125 -5.40 13.81 5.03
CA ILE A 125 -5.95 13.12 6.22
C ILE A 125 -6.68 11.84 5.79
N ILE A 126 -7.53 11.92 4.76
CA ILE A 126 -8.22 10.74 4.21
C ILE A 126 -7.22 9.69 3.72
N LYS A 127 -6.14 10.09 3.02
CA LYS A 127 -5.09 9.17 2.60
C LYS A 127 -4.40 8.50 3.79
N LEU A 128 -4.04 9.24 4.83
CA LEU A 128 -3.39 8.69 6.02
C LEU A 128 -4.29 7.68 6.76
N LEU A 129 -5.57 8.01 6.93
CA LEU A 129 -6.55 7.10 7.51
C LEU A 129 -6.69 5.83 6.67
N THR A 130 -6.72 5.98 5.34
CA THR A 130 -6.81 4.86 4.41
C THR A 130 -5.56 3.96 4.48
N VAL A 131 -4.36 4.53 4.60
CA VAL A 131 -3.13 3.77 4.82
C VAL A 131 -3.22 2.96 6.11
N GLY A 132 -3.74 3.54 7.20
CA GLY A 132 -4.00 2.82 8.45
C GLY A 132 -4.93 1.63 8.25
N ILE A 133 -6.06 1.83 7.58
CA ILE A 133 -7.03 0.76 7.26
C ILE A 133 -6.38 -0.33 6.41
N SER A 134 -5.62 0.06 5.37
CA SER A 134 -4.91 -0.87 4.49
C SER A 134 -3.91 -1.74 5.24
N LEU A 135 -3.15 -1.14 6.17
CA LEU A 135 -2.22 -1.85 7.04
C LEU A 135 -2.95 -2.89 7.91
N PHE A 136 -4.09 -2.53 8.49
CA PHE A 136 -4.89 -3.48 9.28
C PHE A 136 -5.44 -4.63 8.43
N ILE A 137 -6.03 -4.34 7.27
CA ILE A 137 -6.54 -5.36 6.34
C ILE A 137 -5.42 -6.31 5.94
N ASN A 138 -4.26 -5.79 5.55
CA ASN A 138 -3.12 -6.61 5.14
C ASN A 138 -2.59 -7.44 6.31
N PHE A 139 -2.39 -6.85 7.49
CA PHE A 139 -1.86 -7.57 8.64
C PHE A 139 -2.74 -8.77 9.03
N PHE A 140 -4.04 -8.53 9.23
CA PHE A 140 -4.98 -9.60 9.60
C PHE A 140 -5.24 -10.57 8.46
N GLY A 141 -5.30 -10.06 7.23
CA GLY A 141 -5.48 -10.88 6.04
C GLY A 141 -4.32 -11.85 5.84
N TYR A 142 -3.08 -11.38 5.97
CA TYR A 142 -1.90 -12.24 5.89
C TYR A 142 -1.85 -13.23 7.04
N GLN A 143 -2.13 -12.80 8.26
CA GLN A 143 -2.16 -13.69 9.42
C GLN A 143 -3.22 -14.79 9.34
N THR A 144 -4.32 -14.57 8.63
CA THR A 144 -5.45 -15.53 8.59
C THR A 144 -5.44 -16.39 7.33
N PHE A 145 -5.12 -15.77 6.19
CA PHE A 145 -5.26 -16.40 4.89
C PHE A 145 -3.94 -16.87 4.30
N VAL A 146 -2.79 -16.31 4.71
CA VAL A 146 -1.48 -16.57 4.09
C VAL A 146 -0.56 -17.39 5.00
N PHE A 147 -0.40 -16.95 6.25
CA PHE A 147 0.51 -17.51 7.25
C PHE A 147 -0.25 -18.10 8.44
#